data_AF-A0A9Q0YKL2-F1
#
_entry.id   AF-A0A9Q0YKL2-F1
#
_cell.length_a   1.000
_cell.length_b   1.000
_cell.length_c   1.000
_cell.angle_alpha   90.00
_cell.angle_beta   90.00
_cell.angle_gamma   90.00
#
_symmetry.space_group_name_H-M   'P 1'
#
loop_
_entity.id
_entity.type
_entity.pdbx_description
1 polymer ?
#
loop_
_entity_poly.entity_id
_entity_poly.type
_entity_poly.pdbx_seq_one_letter_code
_entity_poly.pdbx_strand_id
1 'polypeptide(L)'
;MPFNLDKFVASPSVEELDSLKKSEIVKVAKHYGIEFQPLMRKDEIKRYVLEYLVDESILPSTVLETAITVPTDNTFELKRLEMEINKEIRLKEMEREREREEREREERERERKMQREEREERERREEKAREHEFRLKQLELGVIKASDPKIGLDTGGFDVSKHVKFVPKFQEDNVEKFFNHFEKLGEQLKWPRDKWSILIQSNFTGKAQEVYSALSIEDSMDYDKVKKAILQAYELVPEAYRQKFRKYRKADTQTYVEFAYQKERHFDRWCASKKVSTFDTLRQLMLVEEFKRCVNDDIKTHLEENKADKLKEVANLADQYALTHKLGKVGQTQNKGQFSRPNKKYGNSSGTTSNSGSQSGSISPTNSGKKQPDSSRQKNDQAS
;
A
#
# COMPACT_ATOMS: atom_id res chain seq x y z
N MET A 1 12.45 38.04 -55.92
CA MET A 1 11.87 38.93 -56.94
C MET A 1 10.35 38.89 -56.78
N PRO A 2 9.62 40.02 -56.75
CA PRO A 2 8.17 39.98 -56.79
C PRO A 2 7.70 39.40 -58.14
N PHE A 3 6.77 38.45 -58.12
CA PHE A 3 6.16 37.89 -59.32
C PHE A 3 5.51 39.00 -60.15
N ASN A 4 5.80 39.02 -61.44
CA ASN A 4 5.23 39.98 -62.39
C ASN A 4 4.39 39.21 -63.42
N LEU A 5 3.07 39.44 -63.38
CA LEU A 5 2.10 38.73 -64.22
C LEU A 5 2.34 39.00 -65.72
N ASP A 6 2.68 40.23 -66.09
CA ASP A 6 2.88 40.61 -67.49
C ASP A 6 4.13 39.95 -68.09
N LYS A 7 5.18 39.77 -67.26
CA LYS A 7 6.38 39.02 -67.65
C LYS A 7 6.12 37.53 -67.84
N PHE A 8 5.31 36.94 -66.95
CA PHE A 8 4.93 35.53 -67.04
C PHE A 8 4.06 35.27 -68.26
N VAL A 9 3.08 36.13 -68.56
CA VAL A 9 2.22 36.00 -69.75
C VAL A 9 3.02 36.17 -71.05
N ALA A 10 4.05 37.00 -71.05
CA ALA A 10 4.92 37.21 -72.21
C ALA A 10 5.88 36.03 -72.49
N SER A 11 6.27 35.26 -71.46
CA SER A 11 7.08 34.05 -71.63
C SER A 11 6.73 33.03 -70.53
N PRO A 12 5.66 32.24 -70.71
CA PRO A 12 5.25 31.28 -69.71
C PRO A 12 6.28 30.16 -69.55
N SER A 13 6.71 29.90 -68.32
CA SER A 13 7.64 28.82 -67.98
C SER A 13 7.08 27.95 -66.86
N VAL A 14 7.25 26.64 -67.00
CA VAL A 14 6.84 25.63 -66.02
C VAL A 14 7.60 25.80 -64.70
N GLU A 15 8.90 26.10 -64.78
CA GLU A 15 9.76 26.29 -63.60
C GLU A 15 9.32 27.51 -62.79
N GLU A 16 8.87 28.57 -63.47
CA GLU A 16 8.32 29.74 -62.79
C GLU A 16 6.99 29.41 -62.12
N LEU A 17 6.08 28.72 -62.81
CA LEU A 17 4.77 28.31 -62.27
C LEU A 17 4.88 27.39 -61.04
N ASP A 18 5.89 26.53 -61.02
CA ASP A 18 6.22 25.63 -59.89
C ASP A 18 6.65 26.39 -58.64
N SER A 19 7.37 27.49 -58.83
CA SER A 19 7.89 28.35 -57.76
C SER A 19 6.85 29.35 -57.20
N LEU A 20 5.72 29.56 -57.88
CA LEU A 20 4.69 30.54 -57.48
C LEU A 20 3.93 30.15 -56.22
N LYS A 21 3.48 31.15 -55.46
CA LYS A 21 2.58 30.97 -54.32
C LYS A 21 1.13 30.81 -54.80
N LYS A 22 0.28 30.18 -53.99
CA LYS A 22 -1.15 29.97 -54.30
C LYS A 22 -1.86 31.26 -54.73
N SER A 23 -1.55 32.38 -54.08
CA SER A 23 -2.12 33.69 -54.40
C SER A 23 -1.68 34.25 -55.76
N GLU A 24 -0.52 33.85 -56.26
CA GLU A 24 0.03 34.25 -57.57
C GLU A 24 -0.53 33.36 -58.68
N ILE A 25 -0.63 32.04 -58.45
CA ILE A 25 -1.28 31.09 -59.36
C ILE A 25 -2.75 31.46 -59.57
N VAL A 26 -3.45 31.91 -58.53
CA VAL A 26 -4.81 32.42 -58.63
C VAL A 26 -4.91 33.67 -59.51
N LYS A 27 -3.90 34.55 -59.51
CA LYS A 27 -3.87 35.72 -60.41
C LYS A 27 -3.67 35.31 -61.86
N VAL A 28 -2.80 34.32 -62.10
CA VAL A 28 -2.58 33.74 -63.42
C VAL A 28 -3.86 33.08 -63.93
N ALA A 29 -4.52 32.24 -63.12
CA ALA A 29 -5.78 31.59 -63.46
C ALA A 29 -6.88 32.60 -63.83
N LYS A 30 -6.99 33.70 -63.08
CA LYS A 30 -7.95 34.77 -63.38
C LYS A 30 -7.61 35.53 -64.67
N HIS A 31 -6.33 35.76 -64.96
CA HIS A 31 -5.90 36.44 -66.19
C HIS A 31 -6.29 35.65 -67.44
N TYR A 32 -6.15 34.32 -67.38
CA TYR A 32 -6.54 33.41 -68.46
C TYR A 32 -8.02 33.01 -68.42
N GLY A 33 -8.84 33.59 -67.53
CA GLY A 33 -10.28 33.33 -67.46
C GLY A 33 -10.67 31.94 -66.98
N ILE A 34 -9.77 31.23 -66.28
CA ILE A 34 -9.99 29.86 -65.80
C ILE A 34 -10.87 29.90 -64.55
N GLU A 35 -12.02 29.22 -64.60
CA GLU A 35 -12.90 29.07 -63.45
C GLU A 35 -12.37 28.00 -62.49
N PHE A 36 -12.23 28.33 -61.20
CA PHE A 36 -11.80 27.40 -60.17
C PHE A 36 -12.56 27.66 -58.86
N GLN A 37 -12.70 26.62 -58.03
CA GLN A 37 -13.34 26.74 -56.72
C GLN A 37 -12.38 27.40 -55.71
N PRO A 38 -12.80 28.41 -54.92
CA PRO A 38 -11.90 29.15 -54.01
C PRO A 38 -11.18 28.28 -52.96
N LEU A 39 -11.74 27.12 -52.63
CA LEU A 39 -11.18 26.16 -51.66
C LEU A 39 -10.17 25.17 -52.27
N MET A 40 -10.01 25.10 -53.59
CA MET A 40 -9.10 24.13 -54.23
C MET A 40 -7.66 24.29 -53.76
N ARG A 41 -6.93 23.17 -53.71
CA ARG A 41 -5.53 23.14 -53.27
C ARG A 41 -4.64 23.81 -54.31
N LYS A 42 -3.45 24.27 -53.89
CA LYS A 42 -2.48 24.95 -54.77
C LYS A 42 -2.21 24.14 -56.04
N ASP A 43 -2.03 22.82 -55.88
CA ASP A 43 -1.66 21.91 -56.96
C ASP A 43 -2.82 21.61 -57.91
N GLU A 44 -4.06 21.69 -57.45
CA GLU A 44 -5.28 21.53 -58.27
C GLU A 44 -5.48 22.75 -59.17
N ILE A 45 -5.37 23.97 -58.62
CA ILE A 45 -5.46 25.21 -59.41
C ILE A 45 -4.30 25.29 -60.41
N LYS A 46 -3.11 24.85 -60.00
CA LYS A 46 -1.93 24.78 -60.88
C LYS A 46 -2.15 23.82 -62.06
N ARG A 47 -2.82 22.68 -61.85
CA ARG A 47 -3.15 21.74 -62.93
C ARG A 47 -4.09 22.35 -63.95
N TYR A 48 -5.15 23.03 -63.52
CA TYR A 48 -6.05 23.71 -64.47
C TYR A 48 -5.35 24.80 -65.28
N VAL A 49 -4.43 25.56 -64.66
CA VAL A 49 -3.60 26.54 -65.35
C VAL A 49 -2.65 25.87 -66.34
N LEU A 50 -2.02 24.74 -65.98
CA LEU A 50 -1.14 23.99 -66.87
C LEU A 50 -1.90 23.38 -68.05
N GLU A 51 -3.09 22.82 -67.81
CA GLU A 51 -3.97 22.24 -68.84
C GLU A 51 -4.36 23.30 -69.87
N TYR A 52 -4.83 24.47 -69.41
CA TYR A 52 -5.17 25.59 -70.28
C TYR A 52 -3.97 26.12 -71.09
N LEU A 53 -2.78 26.23 -70.47
CA LEU A 53 -1.57 26.70 -71.16
C LEU A 53 -1.04 25.68 -72.20
N VAL A 54 -1.32 24.39 -72.01
CA VAL A 54 -1.02 23.35 -73.01
C VAL A 54 -2.06 23.36 -74.13
N ASP A 55 -3.35 23.53 -73.82
CA ASP A 55 -4.44 23.58 -74.80
C ASP A 55 -4.33 24.79 -75.74
N GLU A 56 -3.92 25.96 -75.24
CA GLU A 56 -3.64 27.15 -76.04
C GLU A 56 -2.31 27.07 -76.82
N SER A 57 -1.62 25.91 -76.80
CA SER A 57 -0.33 25.66 -77.45
C SER A 57 0.81 26.58 -76.99
N ILE A 58 0.71 27.13 -75.78
CA ILE A 58 1.69 28.06 -75.21
C ILE A 58 2.85 27.31 -74.54
N LEU A 59 2.60 26.09 -74.05
CA LEU A 59 3.61 25.17 -73.51
C LEU A 59 3.54 23.79 -74.21
N PRO A 60 4.67 23.12 -74.44
CA PRO A 60 4.70 21.80 -75.06
C PRO A 60 4.04 20.74 -74.16
N SER A 61 3.30 19.81 -74.78
CA SER A 61 2.50 18.77 -74.11
C SER A 61 3.28 17.80 -73.21
N THR A 62 4.61 17.77 -73.32
CA THR A 62 5.53 16.97 -72.48
C THR A 62 5.52 17.34 -71.01
N VAL A 63 4.98 18.51 -70.65
CA VAL A 63 4.93 19.03 -69.26
C VAL A 63 3.85 18.34 -68.42
N LEU A 64 2.75 17.89 -69.05
CA LEU A 64 1.67 17.17 -68.36
C LEU A 64 2.13 15.79 -67.86
N GLU A 65 3.02 15.11 -68.59
CA GLU A 65 3.51 13.78 -68.21
C GLU A 65 4.43 13.82 -66.99
N THR A 66 5.21 14.89 -66.80
CA THR A 66 6.13 14.99 -65.65
C THR A 66 5.39 15.29 -64.34
N ALA A 67 4.23 15.94 -64.39
CA ALA A 67 3.43 16.32 -63.23
C ALA A 67 2.50 15.21 -62.68
N ILE A 68 2.43 14.05 -63.35
CA ILE A 68 1.59 12.90 -62.95
C ILE A 68 2.28 12.01 -61.90
N THR A 69 3.58 12.18 -61.65
CA THR A 69 4.30 11.40 -60.62
C THR A 69 4.12 11.96 -59.20
N VAL A 70 2.88 12.02 -58.72
CA VAL A 70 2.59 12.22 -57.29
C VAL A 70 2.30 10.86 -56.64
N PRO A 71 3.10 10.37 -55.67
CA PRO A 71 2.85 9.12 -54.98
C PRO A 71 1.81 9.33 -53.86
N THR A 72 0.52 9.11 -54.14
CA THR A 72 -0.58 9.42 -53.19
C THR A 72 -1.60 8.31 -52.94
N ASP A 73 -1.22 7.05 -52.96
CA ASP A 73 -2.11 5.98 -52.45
C ASP A 73 -1.37 4.88 -51.66
N ASN A 74 -0.21 4.44 -52.15
CA ASN A 74 0.53 3.35 -51.50
C ASN A 74 1.07 3.69 -50.09
N THR A 75 1.31 4.96 -49.76
CA THR A 75 1.89 5.35 -48.46
C THR A 75 0.91 5.25 -47.29
N PHE A 76 -0.38 5.47 -47.52
CA PHE A 76 -1.41 5.31 -46.50
C PHE A 76 -1.73 3.84 -46.25
N GLU A 77 -1.83 3.03 -47.31
CA GLU A 77 -2.02 1.58 -47.20
C GLU A 77 -0.80 0.89 -46.57
N LEU A 78 0.43 1.30 -46.90
CA LEU A 78 1.63 0.79 -46.21
C LEU A 78 1.60 1.09 -44.72
N LYS A 79 1.27 2.33 -44.30
CA LYS A 79 1.17 2.68 -42.88
C LYS A 79 0.07 1.91 -42.16
N ARG A 80 -1.06 1.67 -42.82
CA ARG A 80 -2.16 0.91 -42.25
C ARG A 80 -1.75 -0.55 -42.03
N LEU A 81 -1.09 -1.16 -43.00
CA LEU A 81 -0.58 -2.52 -42.91
C LEU A 81 0.51 -2.65 -41.83
N GLU A 82 1.41 -1.67 -41.75
CA GLU A 82 2.47 -1.59 -40.73
C GLU A 82 1.88 -1.46 -39.31
N MET A 83 0.79 -0.70 -39.15
CA MET A 83 0.08 -0.57 -37.89
C MET A 83 -0.62 -1.87 -37.47
N GLU A 84 -1.20 -2.61 -38.42
CA GLU A 84 -1.82 -3.91 -38.15
C GLU A 84 -0.77 -4.98 -37.78
N ILE A 85 0.35 -5.03 -38.49
CA ILE A 85 1.48 -5.91 -38.17
C ILE A 85 2.02 -5.61 -36.77
N ASN A 86 2.21 -4.33 -36.43
CA ASN A 86 2.69 -3.94 -35.09
C ASN A 86 1.70 -4.31 -33.97
N LYS A 87 0.40 -4.18 -34.23
CA LYS A 87 -0.65 -4.60 -33.29
C LYS A 87 -0.65 -6.11 -33.09
N GLU A 88 -0.46 -6.89 -34.16
CA GLU A 88 -0.41 -8.34 -34.08
C GLU A 88 0.86 -8.85 -33.38
N ILE A 89 2.02 -8.23 -33.62
CA ILE A 89 3.25 -8.50 -32.88
C ILE A 89 3.03 -8.28 -31.38
N ARG A 90 2.43 -7.14 -31.01
CA ARG A 90 2.18 -6.78 -29.61
C ARG A 90 1.21 -7.74 -28.91
N LEU A 91 0.19 -8.23 -29.63
CA LEU A 91 -0.73 -9.24 -29.11
C LEU A 91 -0.02 -10.58 -28.88
N LYS A 92 0.80 -11.04 -29.83
CA LYS A 92 1.62 -12.26 -29.68
C LYS A 92 2.63 -12.16 -28.55
N GLU A 93 3.22 -10.99 -28.33
CA GLU A 93 4.12 -10.75 -27.20
C GLU A 93 3.39 -10.85 -25.85
N MET A 94 2.22 -10.21 -25.72
CA MET A 94 1.41 -10.32 -24.50
C MET A 94 0.92 -11.75 -24.24
N GLU A 95 0.58 -12.50 -25.29
CA GLU A 95 0.17 -13.90 -25.16
C GLU A 95 1.32 -14.78 -24.66
N ARG A 96 2.52 -14.62 -25.23
CA ARG A 96 3.74 -15.33 -24.77
C ARG A 96 4.13 -14.94 -23.34
N GLU A 97 3.95 -13.69 -22.96
CA GLU A 97 4.21 -13.22 -21.60
C GLU A 97 3.25 -13.86 -20.61
N ARG A 98 1.94 -13.89 -20.92
CA ARG A 98 0.93 -14.59 -20.10
C ARG A 98 1.22 -16.08 -19.96
N GLU A 99 1.62 -16.75 -21.04
CA GLU A 99 1.95 -18.18 -21.01
C GLU A 99 3.24 -18.46 -20.20
N ARG A 100 4.20 -17.53 -20.19
CA ARG A 100 5.39 -17.62 -19.33
C ARG A 100 5.01 -17.44 -17.86
N GLU A 101 4.20 -16.43 -17.54
CA GLU A 101 3.75 -16.19 -16.17
C GLU A 101 2.89 -17.34 -15.62
N GLU A 102 2.07 -17.96 -16.46
CA GLU A 102 1.24 -19.10 -16.09
C GLU A 102 2.11 -20.33 -15.80
N ARG A 103 3.08 -20.63 -16.67
CA ARG A 103 4.07 -21.69 -16.41
C ARG A 103 4.86 -21.46 -15.13
N GLU A 104 5.30 -20.23 -14.88
CA GLU A 104 6.04 -19.90 -13.66
C GLU A 104 5.16 -20.01 -12.41
N ARG A 105 3.88 -19.64 -12.51
CA ARG A 105 2.90 -19.85 -11.42
C ARG A 105 2.68 -21.34 -11.13
N GLU A 106 2.49 -22.15 -12.16
CA GLU A 106 2.35 -23.60 -12.02
C GLU A 106 3.59 -24.24 -11.40
N GLU A 107 4.78 -23.83 -11.84
CA GLU A 107 6.05 -24.35 -11.31
C GLU A 107 6.21 -23.99 -9.83
N ARG A 108 5.95 -22.73 -9.45
CA ARG A 108 5.95 -22.30 -8.04
C ARG A 108 4.93 -23.06 -7.20
N GLU A 109 3.77 -23.38 -7.75
CA GLU A 109 2.75 -24.17 -7.04
C GLU A 109 3.16 -25.64 -6.88
N ARG A 110 3.74 -26.26 -7.92
CA ARG A 110 4.30 -27.62 -7.86
C ARG A 110 5.45 -27.71 -6.87
N GLU A 111 6.35 -26.73 -6.85
CA GLU A 111 7.47 -26.68 -5.91
C GLU A 111 6.97 -26.56 -4.46
N ARG A 112 5.98 -25.70 -4.20
CA ARG A 112 5.34 -25.59 -2.88
C ARG A 112 4.65 -26.88 -2.45
N LYS A 113 3.99 -27.57 -3.39
CA LYS A 113 3.35 -28.86 -3.13
C LYS A 113 4.39 -29.92 -2.78
N MET A 114 5.48 -30.01 -3.54
CA MET A 114 6.62 -30.89 -3.27
C MET A 114 7.25 -30.59 -1.90
N GLN A 115 7.53 -29.33 -1.57
CA GLN A 115 8.10 -28.95 -0.26
C GLN A 115 7.17 -29.30 0.90
N ARG A 116 5.84 -29.17 0.70
CA ARG A 116 4.86 -29.56 1.71
C ARG A 116 4.84 -31.07 1.90
N GLU A 117 4.80 -31.84 0.81
CA GLU A 117 4.84 -33.30 0.84
C GLU A 117 6.14 -33.81 1.48
N GLU A 118 7.29 -33.24 1.13
CA GLU A 118 8.60 -33.57 1.71
C GLU A 118 8.63 -33.26 3.21
N ARG A 119 8.08 -32.12 3.63
CA ARG A 119 7.99 -31.77 5.05
C ARG A 119 7.09 -32.73 5.81
N GLU A 120 5.92 -33.06 5.26
CA GLU A 120 4.98 -34.02 5.86
C GLU A 120 5.59 -35.44 5.90
N GLU A 121 6.42 -35.81 4.93
CA GLU A 121 7.14 -37.08 4.94
C GLU A 121 8.28 -37.08 5.97
N ARG A 122 9.03 -35.99 6.08
CA ARG A 122 10.06 -35.83 7.12
C ARG A 122 9.46 -35.92 8.52
N GLU A 123 8.35 -35.23 8.76
CA GLU A 123 7.62 -35.30 10.03
C GLU A 123 7.13 -36.73 10.33
N ARG A 124 6.62 -37.46 9.32
CA ARG A 124 6.24 -38.87 9.47
C ARG A 124 7.43 -39.79 9.74
N ARG A 125 8.58 -39.56 9.11
CA ARG A 125 9.81 -40.34 9.36
C ARG A 125 10.33 -40.08 10.77
N GLU A 126 10.36 -38.83 11.20
CA GLU A 126 10.74 -38.45 12.56
C GLU A 126 9.78 -39.02 13.61
N GLU A 127 8.47 -39.02 13.34
CA GLU A 127 7.48 -39.62 14.23
C GLU A 127 7.69 -41.13 14.37
N LYS A 128 7.87 -41.84 13.26
CA LYS A 128 8.21 -43.27 13.28
C LYS A 128 9.53 -43.55 13.98
N ALA A 129 10.54 -42.70 13.79
CA ALA A 129 11.83 -42.82 14.47
C ALA A 129 11.67 -42.64 15.99
N ARG A 130 10.89 -41.64 16.43
CA ARG A 130 10.57 -41.42 17.85
C ARG A 130 9.79 -42.59 18.44
N GLU A 131 8.84 -43.15 17.70
CA GLU A 131 8.08 -44.32 18.13
C GLU A 131 8.98 -45.55 18.26
N HIS A 132 9.85 -45.78 17.27
CA HIS A 132 10.82 -46.88 17.30
C HIS A 132 11.83 -46.71 18.45
N GLU A 133 12.34 -45.50 18.67
CA GLU A 133 13.23 -45.17 19.80
C GLU A 133 12.53 -45.41 21.14
N PHE A 134 11.27 -44.98 21.27
CA PHE A 134 10.48 -45.21 22.47
C PHE A 134 10.25 -46.70 22.73
N ARG A 135 9.97 -47.48 21.68
CA ARG A 135 9.81 -48.94 21.77
C ARG A 135 11.12 -49.63 22.18
N LEU A 136 12.26 -49.17 21.65
CA LEU A 136 13.58 -49.71 22.01
C LEU A 136 13.92 -49.42 23.48
N LYS A 137 13.68 -48.19 23.96
CA LYS A 137 13.84 -47.81 25.37
C LYS A 137 12.93 -48.61 26.31
N GLN A 138 11.71 -48.95 25.89
CA GLN A 138 10.83 -49.81 26.69
C GLN A 138 11.36 -51.24 26.82
N LEU A 139 11.92 -51.80 25.74
CA LEU A 139 12.56 -53.12 25.78
C LEU A 139 13.84 -53.10 26.63
N GLU A 140 14.65 -52.04 26.53
CA GLU A 140 15.86 -51.83 27.35
C GLU A 140 15.53 -51.72 28.84
N LEU A 141 14.50 -50.93 29.21
CA LEU A 141 14.01 -50.83 30.58
C LEU A 141 13.34 -52.13 31.08
N GLY A 142 12.81 -52.97 30.17
CA GLY A 142 12.30 -54.30 30.48
C GLY A 142 13.42 -55.28 30.84
N VAL A 143 14.61 -55.15 30.24
CA VAL A 143 15.79 -55.97 30.54
C VAL A 143 16.44 -55.58 31.88
N ILE A 144 16.34 -54.32 32.32
CA ILE A 144 16.91 -53.84 33.59
C ILE A 144 16.04 -54.22 34.82
N LYS A 145 14.75 -54.56 34.64
CA LYS A 145 13.83 -54.92 35.75
C LYS A 145 13.96 -56.37 36.25
N ALA A 146 14.88 -57.16 35.69
CA ALA A 146 15.08 -58.57 36.06
C ALA A 146 16.28 -58.83 37.00
N SER A 147 16.84 -57.80 37.66
CA SER A 147 17.89 -57.99 38.66
C SER A 147 17.66 -57.15 39.93
N ASP A 148 17.19 -57.88 40.93
CA ASP A 148 17.25 -57.67 42.39
C ASP A 148 16.41 -56.61 43.12
N PRO A 149 15.98 -56.93 44.38
CA PRO A 149 14.88 -56.28 45.05
C PRO A 149 15.29 -55.42 46.27
N LYS A 150 14.37 -54.51 46.62
CA LYS A 150 14.15 -53.87 47.94
C LYS A 150 15.15 -52.79 48.42
N ILE A 151 14.67 -51.54 48.43
CA ILE A 151 14.28 -50.73 49.62
C ILE A 151 14.17 -49.26 49.18
N GLY A 152 13.06 -48.58 49.50
CA GLY A 152 13.02 -47.12 49.50
C GLY A 152 11.72 -46.50 48.97
N LEU A 153 10.81 -46.25 49.92
CA LEU A 153 9.77 -45.21 49.91
C LEU A 153 8.83 -45.08 48.70
N ASP A 154 7.58 -45.41 48.98
CA ASP A 154 6.40 -45.16 48.16
C ASP A 154 6.21 -43.65 47.88
N THR A 155 6.57 -43.21 46.68
CA THR A 155 5.90 -42.10 45.99
C THR A 155 5.78 -42.45 44.52
N GLY A 156 4.57 -42.80 44.08
CA GLY A 156 4.20 -42.90 42.66
C GLY A 156 4.44 -41.56 41.94
N GLY A 157 5.61 -41.39 41.34
CA GLY A 157 6.02 -40.15 40.69
C GLY A 157 5.19 -39.85 39.44
N PHE A 158 4.38 -38.79 39.49
CA PHE A 158 3.78 -38.20 38.30
C PHE A 158 4.88 -37.65 37.39
N ASP A 159 5.12 -38.34 36.27
CA ASP A 159 6.13 -37.95 35.29
C ASP A 159 5.60 -36.85 34.38
N VAL A 160 5.93 -35.60 34.72
CA VAL A 160 5.53 -34.39 33.98
C VAL A 160 5.92 -34.51 32.50
N SER A 161 7.11 -35.04 32.19
CA SER A 161 7.65 -35.14 30.82
C SER A 161 6.81 -36.06 29.91
N LYS A 162 6.16 -37.07 30.47
CA LYS A 162 5.23 -37.94 29.71
C LYS A 162 3.90 -37.25 29.44
N HIS A 163 3.45 -36.38 30.35
CA HIS A 163 2.14 -35.74 30.28
C HIS A 163 2.14 -34.42 29.49
N VAL A 164 3.29 -33.73 29.39
CA VAL A 164 3.47 -32.52 28.55
C VAL A 164 3.03 -32.76 27.10
N LYS A 165 3.23 -33.98 26.56
CA LYS A 165 2.84 -34.34 25.18
C LYS A 165 1.32 -34.31 24.95
N PHE A 166 0.54 -34.49 26.00
CA PHE A 166 -0.92 -34.46 25.97
C PHE A 166 -1.49 -33.07 26.27
N VAL A 167 -0.63 -32.12 26.66
CA VAL A 167 -1.06 -30.73 26.84
C VAL A 167 -1.37 -30.15 25.46
N PRO A 168 -2.56 -29.55 25.26
CA PRO A 168 -2.92 -28.94 23.99
C PRO A 168 -1.91 -27.87 23.58
N LYS A 169 -1.74 -27.64 22.28
CA LYS A 169 -0.92 -26.51 21.82
C LYS A 169 -1.59 -25.20 22.23
N PHE A 170 -0.81 -24.29 22.81
CA PHE A 170 -1.31 -22.96 23.14
C PHE A 170 -1.66 -22.19 21.87
N GLN A 171 -2.88 -21.66 21.84
CA GLN A 171 -3.37 -20.83 20.74
C GLN A 171 -3.68 -19.44 21.27
N GLU A 172 -2.84 -18.46 20.93
CA GLU A 172 -3.05 -17.05 21.32
C GLU A 172 -4.39 -16.48 20.84
N ASP A 173 -4.96 -17.07 19.79
CA ASP A 173 -6.27 -16.68 19.26
C ASP A 173 -7.44 -17.07 20.16
N ASN A 174 -7.24 -18.03 21.08
CA ASN A 174 -8.28 -18.47 22.00
C ASN A 174 -7.71 -19.07 23.30
N VAL A 175 -7.18 -18.17 24.14
CA VAL A 175 -6.59 -18.51 25.44
C VAL A 175 -7.60 -19.18 26.38
N GLU A 176 -8.86 -18.73 26.40
CA GLU A 176 -9.92 -19.34 27.22
C GLU A 176 -10.22 -20.79 26.82
N LYS A 177 -10.34 -21.08 25.51
CA LYS A 177 -10.55 -22.47 25.05
C LYS A 177 -9.37 -23.36 25.38
N PHE A 178 -8.15 -22.84 25.30
CA PHE A 178 -6.96 -23.57 25.72
C PHE A 178 -7.06 -23.98 27.19
N PHE A 179 -7.34 -23.03 28.10
CA PHE A 179 -7.48 -23.34 29.52
C PHE A 179 -8.61 -24.32 29.79
N ASN A 180 -9.79 -24.12 29.20
CA ASN A 180 -10.92 -25.05 29.35
C ASN A 180 -10.59 -26.46 28.83
N HIS A 181 -9.82 -26.57 27.75
CA HIS A 181 -9.41 -27.87 27.20
C HIS A 181 -8.35 -28.54 28.08
N PHE A 182 -7.37 -27.76 28.56
CA PHE A 182 -6.36 -28.23 29.50
C PHE A 182 -6.98 -28.71 30.81
N GLU A 183 -7.91 -27.97 31.40
CA GLU A 183 -8.58 -28.34 32.66
C GLU A 183 -9.36 -29.65 32.49
N LYS A 184 -10.12 -29.79 31.39
CA LYS A 184 -10.82 -31.04 31.08
C LYS A 184 -9.86 -32.22 30.94
N LEU A 185 -8.70 -32.03 30.30
CA LEU A 185 -7.70 -33.10 30.18
C LEU A 185 -7.03 -33.42 31.53
N GLY A 186 -6.73 -32.39 32.33
CA GLY A 186 -6.17 -32.54 33.66
C GLY A 186 -7.11 -33.31 34.60
N GLU A 187 -8.41 -33.03 34.53
CA GLU A 187 -9.43 -33.77 35.28
C GLU A 187 -9.61 -35.21 34.75
N GLN A 188 -9.71 -35.38 33.43
CA GLN A 188 -9.90 -36.68 32.79
C GLN A 188 -8.72 -37.63 33.05
N LEU A 189 -7.49 -37.11 33.04
CA LEU A 189 -6.26 -37.86 33.27
C LEU A 189 -5.79 -37.81 34.73
N LYS A 190 -6.58 -37.19 35.62
CA LYS A 190 -6.31 -37.04 37.07
C LYS A 190 -4.91 -36.49 37.37
N TRP A 191 -4.50 -35.45 36.66
CA TRP A 191 -3.21 -34.79 36.88
C TRP A 191 -3.17 -34.08 38.24
N PRO A 192 -2.08 -34.21 39.02
CA PRO A 192 -1.92 -33.48 40.27
C PRO A 192 -1.95 -31.97 40.02
N ARG A 193 -2.80 -31.24 40.74
CA ARG A 193 -2.98 -29.79 40.58
C ARG A 193 -1.67 -29.02 40.74
N ASP A 194 -0.82 -29.48 41.64
CA ASP A 194 0.53 -28.92 41.92
C ASP A 194 1.49 -28.99 40.73
N LYS A 195 1.17 -29.79 39.71
CA LYS A 195 1.97 -29.95 38.48
C LYS A 195 1.34 -29.23 37.28
N TRP A 196 0.14 -28.67 37.41
CA TRP A 196 -0.55 -28.02 36.30
C TRP A 196 0.19 -26.79 35.79
N SER A 197 0.74 -25.97 36.69
CA SER A 197 1.54 -24.79 36.37
C SER A 197 2.76 -25.14 35.50
N ILE A 198 3.47 -26.21 35.84
CA ILE A 198 4.64 -26.71 35.09
C ILE A 198 4.20 -27.27 33.72
N LEU A 199 3.08 -28.00 33.67
CA LEU A 199 2.54 -28.56 32.43
C LEU A 199 2.12 -27.47 31.44
N ILE A 200 1.41 -26.43 31.89
CA ILE A 200 0.97 -25.34 31.01
C ILE A 200 2.13 -24.44 30.55
N GLN A 201 3.12 -24.18 31.42
CA GLN A 201 4.28 -23.35 31.09
C GLN A 201 5.01 -23.88 29.85
N SER A 202 5.17 -25.20 29.76
CA SER A 202 5.85 -25.84 28.62
C SER A 202 5.19 -25.59 27.26
N ASN A 203 3.92 -25.15 27.25
CA ASN A 203 3.16 -24.89 26.04
C ASN A 203 2.93 -23.40 25.77
N PHE A 204 3.25 -22.50 26.71
CA PHE A 204 3.10 -21.07 26.47
C PHE A 204 4.07 -20.56 25.41
N THR A 205 3.56 -19.67 24.57
CA THR A 205 4.32 -18.99 23.52
C THR A 205 3.99 -17.50 23.53
N GLY A 206 4.90 -16.68 22.99
CA GLY A 206 4.69 -15.25 22.80
C GLY A 206 4.33 -14.53 24.10
N LYS A 207 3.21 -13.78 24.07
CA LYS A 207 2.80 -12.91 25.19
C LYS A 207 2.51 -13.68 26.48
N ALA A 208 2.03 -14.93 26.40
CA ALA A 208 1.79 -15.76 27.58
C ALA A 208 3.08 -16.12 28.30
N GLN A 209 4.15 -16.36 27.55
CA GLN A 209 5.47 -16.68 28.12
C GLN A 209 6.11 -15.46 28.78
N GLU A 210 5.95 -14.27 28.19
CA GLU A 210 6.39 -13.00 28.79
C GLU A 210 5.69 -12.73 30.12
N VAL A 211 4.36 -12.91 30.16
CA VAL A 211 3.56 -12.71 31.37
C VAL A 211 3.94 -13.71 32.45
N TYR A 212 4.10 -14.99 32.09
CA TYR A 212 4.55 -16.02 33.03
C TYR A 212 5.93 -15.71 33.61
N SER A 213 6.86 -15.24 32.79
CA SER A 213 8.23 -14.91 33.22
C SER A 213 8.29 -13.66 34.11
N ALA A 214 7.29 -12.79 34.03
CA ALA A 214 7.16 -11.60 34.87
C ALA A 214 6.49 -11.89 36.24
N LEU A 215 5.89 -13.06 36.44
CA LEU A 215 5.33 -13.47 37.72
C LEU A 215 6.44 -13.84 38.71
N SER A 216 6.16 -13.68 40.01
CA SER A 216 7.07 -14.17 41.06
C SER A 216 7.12 -15.70 41.05
N ILE A 217 8.15 -16.27 41.67
CA ILE A 217 8.31 -17.73 41.74
C ILE A 217 7.10 -18.36 42.45
N GLU A 218 6.62 -17.74 43.53
CA GLU A 218 5.46 -18.22 44.29
C GLU A 218 4.17 -18.18 43.47
N ASP A 219 3.97 -17.11 42.69
CA ASP A 219 2.78 -16.97 41.85
C ASP A 219 2.84 -17.87 40.60
N SER A 220 4.04 -18.15 40.09
CA SER A 220 4.27 -19.03 38.93
C SER A 220 3.99 -20.51 39.21
N MET A 221 4.01 -20.91 40.49
CA MET A 221 3.71 -22.28 40.93
C MET A 221 2.21 -22.53 41.10
N ASP A 222 1.42 -21.47 41.31
CA ASP A 222 -0.03 -21.54 41.49
C ASP A 222 -0.76 -21.45 40.13
N TYR A 223 -1.40 -22.54 39.74
CA TYR A 223 -2.17 -22.60 38.50
C TYR A 223 -3.25 -21.52 38.40
N ASP A 224 -3.98 -21.25 39.49
CA ASP A 224 -5.11 -20.33 39.46
C ASP A 224 -4.63 -18.88 39.25
N LYS A 225 -3.48 -18.53 39.85
CA LYS A 225 -2.83 -17.24 39.65
C LYS A 225 -2.23 -17.10 38.25
N VAL A 226 -1.55 -18.12 37.74
CA VAL A 226 -1.02 -18.13 36.37
C VAL A 226 -2.15 -18.01 35.35
N LYS A 227 -3.21 -18.81 35.49
CA LYS A 227 -4.41 -18.73 34.66
C LYS A 227 -4.99 -17.32 34.71
N LYS A 228 -5.16 -16.74 35.89
CA LYS A 228 -5.70 -15.38 36.05
C LYS A 228 -4.80 -14.32 35.42
N ALA A 229 -3.49 -14.36 35.66
CA ALA A 229 -2.54 -13.38 35.12
C ALA A 229 -2.47 -13.44 33.59
N ILE A 230 -2.43 -14.64 33.03
CA ILE A 230 -2.45 -14.84 31.57
C ILE A 230 -3.80 -14.43 31.01
N LEU A 231 -4.92 -14.88 31.61
CA LEU A 231 -6.23 -14.40 31.21
C LEU A 231 -6.31 -12.89 31.29
N GLN A 232 -5.79 -12.22 32.31
CA GLN A 232 -5.77 -10.76 32.45
C GLN A 232 -4.93 -10.06 31.38
N ALA A 233 -3.73 -10.56 31.13
CA ALA A 233 -2.84 -10.04 30.09
C ALA A 233 -3.43 -10.21 28.69
N TYR A 234 -4.21 -11.28 28.50
CA TYR A 234 -4.97 -11.48 27.29
C TYR A 234 -6.32 -10.74 27.33
N GLU A 235 -7.00 -10.51 28.49
CA GLU A 235 -8.32 -9.86 28.78
C GLU A 235 -8.37 -8.38 28.38
N LEU A 236 -7.23 -7.82 27.99
CA LEU A 236 -7.18 -6.79 26.94
C LEU A 236 -7.82 -7.28 25.60
N VAL A 237 -8.46 -8.45 25.62
CA VAL A 237 -9.16 -9.26 24.63
C VAL A 237 -10.12 -8.44 23.77
N PRO A 238 -11.00 -7.55 24.28
CA PRO A 238 -11.89 -6.79 23.42
C PRO A 238 -11.11 -5.94 22.42
N GLU A 239 -10.08 -5.27 22.91
CA GLU A 239 -9.26 -4.36 22.12
C GLU A 239 -8.32 -5.15 21.20
N ALA A 240 -7.77 -6.28 21.66
CA ALA A 240 -6.98 -7.18 20.83
C ALA A 240 -7.80 -7.81 19.68
N TYR A 241 -9.02 -8.29 19.93
CA TYR A 241 -9.90 -8.81 18.89
C TYR A 241 -10.36 -7.72 17.92
N ARG A 242 -10.65 -6.51 18.42
CA ARG A 242 -10.91 -5.34 17.59
C ARG A 242 -9.73 -5.04 16.66
N GLN A 243 -8.52 -4.97 17.23
CA GLN A 243 -7.31 -4.69 16.46
C GLN A 243 -7.06 -5.78 15.43
N LYS A 244 -7.22 -7.06 15.78
CA LYS A 244 -7.15 -8.18 14.82
C LYS A 244 -8.17 -8.00 13.70
N PHE A 245 -9.44 -7.74 14.01
CA PHE A 245 -10.48 -7.47 13.01
C PHE A 245 -10.13 -6.31 12.07
N ARG A 246 -9.63 -5.18 12.59
CA ARG A 246 -9.29 -3.99 11.80
C ARG A 246 -7.98 -4.12 11.01
N LYS A 247 -7.00 -4.82 11.57
CA LYS A 247 -5.67 -5.05 10.96
C LYS A 247 -5.65 -6.29 10.05
N TYR A 248 -6.65 -7.16 10.11
CA TYR A 248 -6.72 -8.33 9.24
C TYR A 248 -6.74 -7.91 7.76
N ARG A 249 -5.80 -8.46 7.00
CA ARG A 249 -5.63 -8.25 5.56
C ARG A 249 -5.65 -9.62 4.89
N LYS A 250 -6.17 -9.65 3.67
CA LYS A 250 -6.18 -10.86 2.84
C LYS A 250 -4.72 -11.26 2.59
N ALA A 251 -4.41 -12.54 2.82
CA ALA A 251 -3.14 -13.10 2.39
C ALA A 251 -3.17 -13.46 0.90
N ASP A 252 -2.02 -13.42 0.23
CA ASP A 252 -1.92 -13.71 -1.20
C ASP A 252 -2.37 -15.14 -1.53
N THR A 253 -2.17 -16.07 -0.59
CA THR A 253 -2.55 -17.48 -0.68
C THR A 253 -4.01 -17.77 -0.29
N GLN A 254 -4.76 -16.77 0.18
CA GLN A 254 -6.11 -16.94 0.72
C GLN A 254 -7.18 -16.59 -0.31
N THR A 255 -8.25 -17.38 -0.38
CA THR A 255 -9.43 -17.05 -1.20
C THR A 255 -10.26 -15.92 -0.58
N TYR A 256 -11.05 -15.20 -1.38
CA TYR A 256 -11.91 -14.13 -0.85
C TYR A 256 -13.00 -14.65 0.09
N VAL A 257 -13.49 -15.87 -0.12
CA VAL A 257 -14.49 -16.52 0.74
C VAL A 257 -13.89 -16.81 2.11
N GLU A 258 -12.68 -17.38 2.17
CA GLU A 258 -11.98 -17.62 3.43
C GLU A 258 -11.63 -16.31 4.15
N PHE A 259 -11.25 -15.27 3.40
CA PHE A 259 -10.99 -13.95 3.98
C PHE A 259 -12.23 -13.36 4.64
N ALA A 260 -13.38 -13.40 3.96
CA ALA A 260 -14.64 -12.92 4.51
C ALA A 260 -15.05 -13.70 5.77
N TYR A 261 -14.98 -15.04 5.71
CA TYR A 261 -15.27 -15.91 6.85
C TYR A 261 -14.39 -15.62 8.07
N GLN A 262 -13.07 -15.48 7.88
CA GLN A 262 -12.17 -15.18 8.99
C GLN A 262 -12.41 -13.77 9.55
N LYS A 263 -12.76 -12.81 8.69
CA LYS A 263 -13.07 -11.43 9.10
C LYS A 263 -14.36 -11.35 9.92
N GLU A 264 -15.41 -12.07 9.51
CA GLU A 264 -16.65 -12.25 10.27
C GLU A 264 -16.36 -12.90 11.63
N ARG A 265 -15.58 -13.98 11.63
CA ARG A 265 -15.19 -14.66 12.86
C ARG A 265 -14.44 -13.77 13.85
N HIS A 266 -13.57 -12.87 13.36
CA HIS A 266 -12.90 -11.89 14.23
C HIS A 266 -13.89 -10.85 14.80
N PHE A 267 -14.87 -10.42 14.00
CA PHE A 267 -15.92 -9.51 14.43
C PHE A 267 -16.82 -10.14 15.50
N ASP A 268 -17.34 -11.34 15.27
CA ASP A 268 -18.21 -12.04 16.21
C ASP A 268 -17.53 -12.27 17.55
N ARG A 269 -16.24 -12.60 17.53
CA ARG A 269 -15.42 -12.74 18.74
C ARG A 269 -15.28 -11.44 19.50
N TRP A 270 -15.09 -10.32 18.80
CA TRP A 270 -15.04 -9.01 19.42
C TRP A 270 -16.38 -8.67 20.09
N CYS A 271 -17.49 -8.90 19.39
CA CYS A 271 -18.84 -8.72 19.93
C CYS A 271 -19.12 -9.62 21.15
N ALA A 272 -18.72 -10.89 21.08
CA ALA A 272 -18.86 -11.85 22.18
C ALA A 272 -18.04 -11.43 23.41
N SER A 273 -16.80 -10.94 23.21
CA SER A 273 -15.94 -10.46 24.29
C SER A 273 -16.54 -9.24 25.02
N LYS A 274 -17.25 -8.37 24.30
CA LYS A 274 -18.00 -7.24 24.88
C LYS A 274 -19.42 -7.60 25.35
N LYS A 275 -19.79 -8.88 25.29
CA LYS A 275 -21.12 -9.39 25.67
C LYS A 275 -22.26 -8.63 24.98
N VAL A 276 -22.05 -8.25 23.72
CA VAL A 276 -23.02 -7.54 22.91
C VAL A 276 -24.15 -8.49 22.54
N SER A 277 -25.35 -8.25 23.07
CA SER A 277 -26.53 -9.08 22.83
C SER A 277 -27.62 -8.37 22.04
N THR A 278 -27.59 -7.03 21.97
CA THR A 278 -28.60 -6.21 21.31
C THR A 278 -27.98 -5.24 20.31
N PHE A 279 -28.77 -4.84 19.31
CA PHE A 279 -28.35 -3.83 18.33
C PHE A 279 -27.91 -2.52 19.00
N ASP A 280 -28.57 -2.11 20.10
CA ASP A 280 -28.18 -0.91 20.84
C ASP A 280 -26.76 -1.05 21.43
N THR A 281 -26.44 -2.19 22.06
CA THR A 281 -25.10 -2.46 22.57
C THR A 281 -24.03 -2.52 21.47
N LEU A 282 -24.39 -3.03 20.28
CA LEU A 282 -23.49 -3.04 19.12
C LEU A 282 -23.25 -1.61 18.61
N ARG A 283 -24.30 -0.81 18.50
CA ARG A 283 -24.22 0.59 18.08
C ARG A 283 -23.34 1.38 19.05
N GLN A 284 -23.53 1.22 20.36
CA GLN A 284 -22.70 1.89 21.37
C GLN A 284 -21.24 1.45 21.26
N LEU A 285 -20.97 0.15 21.07
CA LEU A 285 -19.61 -0.36 20.88
C LEU A 285 -18.92 0.31 19.68
N MET A 286 -19.60 0.41 18.54
CA MET A 286 -19.07 1.06 17.33
C MET A 286 -18.85 2.57 17.54
N LEU A 287 -19.77 3.25 18.21
CA LEU A 287 -19.65 4.69 18.45
C LEU A 287 -18.53 5.03 19.42
N VAL A 288 -18.39 4.25 20.50
CA VAL A 288 -17.28 4.39 21.46
C VAL A 288 -15.94 4.13 20.76
N GLU A 289 -15.91 3.15 19.86
CA GLU A 289 -14.71 2.84 19.08
C GLU A 289 -14.28 3.98 18.18
N GLU A 290 -15.22 4.55 17.42
CA GLU A 290 -14.93 5.68 16.55
C GLU A 290 -14.52 6.92 17.36
N PHE A 291 -15.21 7.19 18.47
CA PHE A 291 -14.85 8.25 19.40
C PHE A 291 -13.41 8.10 19.90
N LYS A 292 -13.00 6.88 20.30
CA LYS A 292 -11.63 6.59 20.74
C LYS A 292 -10.57 6.78 19.64
N ARG A 293 -10.93 6.73 18.36
CA ARG A 293 -10.01 7.04 17.25
C ARG A 293 -9.81 8.53 17.04
N CYS A 294 -10.78 9.34 17.43
CA CYS A 294 -10.77 10.79 17.23
C CYS A 294 -10.13 11.57 18.39
N VAL A 295 -9.84 10.91 19.51
CA VAL A 295 -9.22 11.54 20.69
C VAL A 295 -7.70 11.33 20.71
N ASN A 296 -6.99 12.20 21.41
CA ASN A 296 -5.53 12.10 21.60
C ASN A 296 -5.14 10.82 22.35
N ASP A 297 -3.92 10.33 22.12
CA ASP A 297 -3.43 9.07 22.70
C ASP A 297 -3.42 9.05 24.24
N ASP A 298 -3.16 10.20 24.89
CA ASP A 298 -3.22 10.32 26.36
C ASP A 298 -4.63 10.09 26.91
N ILE A 299 -5.63 10.71 26.27
CA ILE A 299 -7.06 10.52 26.61
C ILE A 299 -7.47 9.08 26.29
N LYS A 300 -7.04 8.55 25.14
CA LYS A 300 -7.37 7.20 24.71
C LYS A 300 -6.89 6.15 25.72
N THR A 301 -5.67 6.28 26.22
CA THR A 301 -5.10 5.38 27.24
C THR A 301 -5.97 5.40 28.50
N HIS A 302 -6.35 6.59 28.98
CA HIS A 302 -7.25 6.74 30.13
C HIS A 302 -8.66 6.15 29.88
N LEU A 303 -9.20 6.28 28.67
CA LEU A 303 -10.49 5.70 28.29
C LEU A 303 -10.45 4.18 28.10
N GLU A 304 -9.27 3.60 27.84
CA GLU A 304 -9.06 2.16 27.80
C GLU A 304 -8.99 1.55 29.21
N GLU A 305 -8.40 2.27 30.17
CA GLU A 305 -8.31 1.87 31.58
C GLU A 305 -9.67 1.86 32.29
N ASN A 306 -10.54 2.84 32.02
CA ASN A 306 -11.80 3.02 32.75
C ASN A 306 -12.98 2.12 32.30
N LYS A 307 -12.79 1.26 31.28
CA LYS A 307 -13.77 0.25 30.80
C LYS A 307 -15.22 0.75 30.62
N ALA A 308 -15.43 2.01 30.23
CA ALA A 308 -16.78 2.53 29.96
C ALA A 308 -17.36 1.98 28.65
N ASP A 309 -18.64 1.58 28.68
CA ASP A 309 -19.31 0.90 27.56
C ASP A 309 -20.34 1.78 26.82
N LYS A 310 -20.71 2.95 27.37
CA LYS A 310 -21.63 3.90 26.72
C LYS A 310 -20.89 5.14 26.22
N LEU A 311 -21.28 5.64 25.04
CA LEU A 311 -20.67 6.83 24.43
C LEU A 311 -20.70 8.05 25.36
N LYS A 312 -21.83 8.30 26.03
CA LYS A 312 -21.96 9.45 26.95
C LYS A 312 -21.03 9.35 28.15
N GLU A 313 -20.85 8.15 28.69
CA GLU A 313 -19.95 7.90 29.83
C GLU A 313 -18.49 8.08 29.40
N VAL A 314 -18.13 7.58 28.21
CA VAL A 314 -16.80 7.76 27.60
C VAL A 314 -16.51 9.24 27.32
N ALA A 315 -17.48 9.99 26.81
CA ALA A 315 -17.32 11.43 26.59
C ALA A 315 -17.11 12.20 27.91
N ASN A 316 -17.90 11.90 28.94
CA ASN A 316 -17.75 12.51 30.26
C ASN A 316 -16.38 12.22 30.88
N LEU A 317 -15.87 10.99 30.74
CA LEU A 317 -14.53 10.62 31.20
C LEU A 317 -13.43 11.36 30.43
N ALA A 318 -13.62 11.54 29.11
CA ALA A 318 -12.69 12.32 28.30
C ALA A 318 -12.65 13.79 28.75
N ASP A 319 -13.81 14.39 29.03
CA ASP A 319 -13.91 15.75 29.55
C ASP A 319 -13.27 15.87 30.95
N GLN A 320 -13.53 14.92 31.85
CA GLN A 320 -12.90 14.87 33.17
C GLN A 320 -11.38 14.76 33.08
N TYR A 321 -10.87 13.92 32.16
CA TYR A 321 -9.44 13.82 31.92
C TYR A 321 -8.87 15.10 31.33
N ALA A 322 -9.55 15.72 30.35
CA ALA A 322 -9.11 16.98 29.76
C ALA A 322 -9.07 18.13 30.80
N LEU A 323 -10.00 18.13 31.76
CA LEU A 323 -10.06 19.11 32.84
C LEU A 323 -8.97 18.91 33.89
N THR A 324 -8.65 17.65 34.22
CA THR A 324 -7.66 17.30 35.26
C THR A 324 -6.23 17.28 34.73
N HIS A 325 -6.04 16.90 33.47
CA HIS A 325 -4.73 16.68 32.87
C HIS A 325 -4.34 17.71 31.82
N LYS A 326 -5.18 18.74 31.53
CA LYS A 326 -4.92 19.86 30.59
C LYS A 326 -3.80 19.53 29.61
N LEU A 327 -4.14 18.83 28.52
CA LEU A 327 -3.23 18.55 27.39
C LEU A 327 -2.25 19.70 27.21
N GLY A 328 -0.97 19.43 27.50
CA GLY A 328 0.07 20.45 27.57
C GLY A 328 0.17 21.26 26.28
N LYS A 329 -0.50 22.41 26.26
CA LYS A 329 -0.14 23.59 25.49
C LYS A 329 -0.36 24.82 26.35
N VAL A 330 0.56 25.03 27.30
CA VAL A 330 1.08 26.38 27.52
C VAL A 330 2.05 26.66 26.37
N GLY A 331 1.49 26.88 25.19
CA GLY A 331 2.16 27.75 24.24
C GLY A 331 2.10 29.13 24.88
N GLN A 332 3.26 29.71 25.18
CA GLN A 332 3.36 31.15 25.36
C GLN A 332 2.92 31.81 24.06
N THR A 333 1.62 32.04 23.89
CA THR A 333 1.14 33.12 23.05
C THR A 333 1.18 34.37 23.92
N GLN A 334 2.32 35.05 23.90
CA GLN A 334 2.32 36.45 24.27
C GLN A 334 1.45 37.20 23.25
N ASN A 335 0.43 37.85 23.81
CA ASN A 335 -0.30 38.97 23.24
C ASN A 335 0.54 39.80 22.26
N LYS A 336 -0.01 40.05 21.08
CA LYS A 336 -0.32 41.42 20.62
C LYS A 336 -1.47 41.35 19.64
N GLY A 337 -2.57 41.99 20.02
CA GLY A 337 -3.80 42.00 19.25
C GLY A 337 -3.68 42.75 17.93
N GLN A 338 -4.64 42.52 17.05
CA GLN A 338 -5.71 43.46 16.78
C GLN A 338 -6.68 42.84 15.78
N PHE A 339 -7.96 43.10 16.00
CA PHE A 339 -9.05 42.81 15.10
C PHE A 339 -8.80 43.42 13.71
N SER A 340 -8.97 42.63 12.64
CA SER A 340 -9.78 43.08 11.51
C SER A 340 -10.20 41.90 10.63
N ARG A 341 -11.51 41.79 10.43
CA ARG A 341 -12.17 40.85 9.52
C ARG A 341 -12.14 41.41 8.07
N PRO A 342 -12.45 40.57 7.06
CA PRO A 342 -11.72 40.51 5.79
C PRO A 342 -12.38 41.34 4.69
N ASN A 343 -11.64 41.68 3.61
CA ASN A 343 -12.32 41.92 2.34
C ASN A 343 -11.58 41.46 1.08
N LYS A 344 -12.38 40.70 0.32
CA LYS A 344 -12.41 40.33 -1.10
C LYS A 344 -11.83 41.40 -2.03
N LYS A 345 -11.01 40.98 -3.01
CA LYS A 345 -10.74 41.76 -4.24
C LYS A 345 -11.53 41.18 -5.41
N TYR A 346 -12.39 42.01 -6.00
CA TYR A 346 -12.83 41.93 -7.40
C TYR A 346 -12.57 43.29 -8.06
N GLY A 347 -12.01 43.24 -9.28
CA GLY A 347 -12.39 44.00 -10.47
C GLY A 347 -12.48 45.53 -10.48
N ASN A 348 -11.65 46.14 -11.34
CA ASN A 348 -11.89 47.29 -12.23
C ASN A 348 -12.69 48.52 -11.74
N SER A 349 -12.09 49.72 -11.85
CA SER A 349 -12.22 50.57 -13.05
C SER A 349 -11.63 51.99 -12.86
N SER A 350 -11.08 52.46 -13.97
CA SER A 350 -10.74 53.81 -14.45
C SER A 350 -11.08 55.10 -13.68
N GLY A 351 -10.12 56.04 -13.76
CA GLY A 351 -10.30 57.50 -13.81
C GLY A 351 -9.68 58.22 -12.61
N THR A 352 -9.06 59.40 -12.67
CA THR A 352 -8.75 60.37 -13.74
C THR A 352 -7.81 61.40 -13.08
N THR A 353 -6.65 61.61 -13.70
CA THR A 353 -5.78 62.82 -13.74
C THR A 353 -5.41 63.67 -12.51
N SER A 354 -4.21 64.26 -12.66
CA SER A 354 -3.65 65.48 -12.04
C SER A 354 -2.91 65.26 -10.71
N ASN A 355 -1.77 65.88 -10.42
CA ASN A 355 -0.75 66.62 -11.18
C ASN A 355 0.40 66.87 -10.17
N SER A 356 1.62 67.10 -10.68
CA SER A 356 2.80 67.72 -10.04
C SER A 356 3.44 67.01 -8.83
N GLY A 357 4.76 66.87 -8.72
CA GLY A 357 5.89 67.29 -9.56
C GLY A 357 7.20 66.86 -8.87
N SER A 358 8.27 66.81 -9.67
CA SER A 358 9.66 67.21 -9.37
C SER A 358 10.28 66.79 -8.01
N GLN A 359 11.49 66.27 -7.85
CA GLN A 359 12.72 66.35 -8.64
C GLN A 359 13.79 65.54 -7.87
N SER A 360 14.58 64.74 -8.61
CA SER A 360 16.05 64.61 -8.50
C SER A 360 16.78 64.13 -7.23
N GLY A 361 17.80 63.29 -7.46
CA GLY A 361 18.98 63.07 -6.60
C GLY A 361 19.16 61.60 -6.23
N SER A 362 19.63 60.73 -7.14
CA SER A 362 21.03 60.28 -7.24
C SER A 362 21.78 60.19 -5.90
N ILE A 363 22.21 58.97 -5.53
CA ILE A 363 23.61 58.58 -5.28
C ILE A 363 23.60 57.11 -4.84
N SER A 364 24.23 56.26 -5.66
CA SER A 364 24.90 55.04 -5.21
C SER A 364 26.38 55.36 -5.04
N PRO A 365 27.08 54.67 -4.14
CA PRO A 365 28.20 53.83 -4.58
C PRO A 365 28.16 52.46 -3.86
N THR A 366 28.37 51.31 -4.51
CA THR A 366 29.69 50.70 -4.88
C THR A 366 30.71 50.79 -3.74
N ASN A 367 31.51 49.79 -3.35
CA ASN A 367 31.81 48.44 -3.79
C ASN A 367 32.76 47.84 -2.72
N SER A 368 32.88 46.51 -2.72
CA SER A 368 34.10 45.74 -2.42
C SER A 368 34.68 45.68 -1.01
N GLY A 369 35.00 44.45 -0.59
CA GLY A 369 36.37 44.21 -0.07
C GLY A 369 36.55 43.17 1.03
N LYS A 370 36.62 41.90 0.64
CA LYS A 370 37.69 40.94 0.99
C LYS A 370 37.95 40.50 2.45
N LYS A 371 38.12 39.18 2.54
CA LYS A 371 39.16 38.39 3.24
C LYS A 371 38.91 37.93 4.69
N GLN A 372 38.64 36.62 4.78
CA GLN A 372 39.22 35.64 5.73
C GLN A 372 40.73 35.89 5.99
N PRO A 373 41.37 35.39 7.09
CA PRO A 373 41.29 33.97 7.47
C PRO A 373 41.55 33.56 8.95
N ASP A 374 41.37 32.26 9.16
CA ASP A 374 42.23 31.28 9.87
C ASP A 374 42.16 30.97 11.38
N SER A 375 42.18 29.65 11.61
CA SER A 375 42.80 28.87 12.70
C SER A 375 42.16 28.95 14.09
N SER A 376 42.14 27.92 14.95
CA SER A 376 42.54 26.50 14.95
C SER A 376 42.06 25.96 16.32
N ARG A 377 41.33 24.84 16.37
CA ARG A 377 41.81 23.52 16.81
C ARG A 377 42.57 23.49 18.16
N GLN A 378 41.95 22.94 19.20
CA GLN A 378 42.71 22.22 20.24
C GLN A 378 41.88 21.11 20.93
N LYS A 379 42.51 19.93 20.98
CA LYS A 379 42.18 18.76 21.80
C LYS A 379 42.76 18.96 23.22
N ASN A 380 42.17 18.28 24.20
CA ASN A 380 42.81 17.57 25.34
C ASN A 380 41.67 16.76 26.00
N ASP A 381 41.67 15.43 26.09
CA ASP A 381 42.53 14.46 26.80
C ASP A 381 42.65 14.63 28.32
N GLN A 382 42.17 13.56 29.00
CA GLN A 382 42.52 12.98 30.30
C GLN A 382 42.25 13.74 31.62
N ALA A 383 41.47 13.11 32.51
CA ALA A 383 41.96 12.33 33.66
C ALA A 383 40.93 12.36 34.82
N SER A 384 40.41 11.18 35.19
CA SER A 384 40.39 10.62 36.56
C SER A 384 39.44 9.42 36.64
#